data_AF-D6U8N8-F1
#
_entry.id   AF-D6U8N8-F1
#
_cell.length_a   1.000
_cell.length_b   1.000
_cell.length_c   1.000
_cell.angle_alpha   90.00
_cell.angle_beta   90.00
_cell.angle_gamma   90.00
#
_symmetry.space_group_name_H-M   'P 1'
#
loop_
_entity.id
_entity.type
_entity.pdbx_description
1 polymer ?
#
loop_
_entity_poly.entity_id
_entity_poly.type
_entity_poly.pdbx_seq_one_letter_code
_entity_poly.pdbx_strand_id
1 'polypeptide(L)'
;MPPVDVSIGLQRALPLLAEYYKDEAILQAKVPSRTIPGVRERCLCCIHLRDGRPISCYIVKKDGKRQSVDLDLVQAADTKRGPFDWSLEPVKQPQPQPQQSDMLPDMPPDMPPQASQYTYTQSQLPQLYSPSQLSQPSHNNLFPSVTPSINKDAIPIRLRQELDLSWLSSMGRPQQILLRAVFNFINGQRSVAEIKAKFPHVSDDKIEQTIIFLMATHFATFKYE
;
A
#
# COMPACT_ATOMS: atom_id res chain seq x y z
N MET A 1 5.04 -3.45 -11.36
CA MET A 1 5.04 -3.09 -9.92
C MET A 1 5.76 -4.19 -9.14
N PRO A 2 6.65 -3.89 -8.17
CA PRO A 2 7.29 -4.94 -7.38
C PRO A 2 6.25 -5.76 -6.62
N PRO A 3 6.44 -7.09 -6.48
CA PRO A 3 5.65 -7.88 -5.55
C PRO A 3 5.97 -7.38 -4.14
N VAL A 4 5.02 -6.66 -3.53
CA VAL A 4 5.12 -6.31 -2.10
C VAL A 4 4.86 -7.59 -1.34
N ASP A 5 5.85 -8.03 -0.57
CA ASP A 5 5.66 -9.17 0.31
C ASP A 5 4.77 -8.73 1.48
N VAL A 6 3.53 -9.20 1.44
CA VAL A 6 2.51 -8.92 2.45
C VAL A 6 2.53 -9.96 3.59
N SER A 7 3.41 -10.97 3.52
CA SER A 7 3.62 -11.95 4.59
C SER A 7 4.40 -11.40 5.79
N ILE A 8 4.96 -10.19 5.67
CA ILE A 8 5.69 -9.50 6.75
C ILE A 8 4.76 -8.95 7.86
N GLY A 9 3.45 -9.15 7.72
CA GLY A 9 2.42 -8.67 8.63
C GLY A 9 1.82 -7.33 8.21
N LEU A 10 0.54 -7.15 8.52
CA LEU A 10 -0.29 -6.07 8.01
C LEU A 10 0.20 -4.69 8.47
N GLN A 11 0.70 -4.58 9.70
CA GLN A 11 1.22 -3.33 10.26
C GLN A 11 2.43 -2.79 9.48
N ARG A 12 3.26 -3.68 8.91
CA ARG A 12 4.44 -3.32 8.12
C ARG A 12 4.12 -3.22 6.63
N ALA A 13 3.23 -4.07 6.13
CA ALA A 13 2.86 -4.10 4.72
C ALA A 13 2.07 -2.85 4.28
N LEU A 14 1.14 -2.34 5.10
CA LEU A 14 0.28 -1.23 4.69
C LEU A 14 1.02 0.08 4.36
N PRO A 15 2.02 0.54 5.14
CA PRO A 15 2.83 1.70 4.76
C PRO A 15 3.55 1.51 3.41
N LEU A 16 4.09 0.31 3.16
CA LEU A 16 4.75 -0.02 1.89
C LEU A 16 3.73 -0.01 0.74
N LEU A 17 2.54 -0.58 0.95
CA LEU A 17 1.47 -0.54 -0.04
C LEU A 17 1.05 0.90 -0.36
N ALA A 18 0.87 1.76 0.64
CA ALA A 18 0.54 3.17 0.43
C ALA A 18 1.62 3.95 -0.35
N GLU A 19 2.88 3.59 -0.15
CA GLU A 19 4.01 4.19 -0.88
C GLU A 19 4.04 3.72 -2.34
N TYR A 20 4.00 2.41 -2.57
CA TYR A 20 4.32 1.80 -3.86
C TYR A 20 3.12 1.38 -4.72
N TYR A 21 1.95 1.10 -4.13
CA TYR A 21 0.75 0.64 -4.84
C TYR A 21 -0.14 1.83 -5.21
N LYS A 22 -0.48 1.97 -6.50
CA LYS A 22 -1.33 3.07 -7.00
C LYS A 22 -2.66 2.61 -7.57
N ASP A 23 -2.78 1.33 -7.94
CA ASP A 23 -4.02 0.80 -8.47
C ASP A 23 -5.03 0.47 -7.36
N GLU A 24 -6.26 0.13 -7.73
CA GLU A 24 -7.22 -0.47 -6.80
C GLU A 24 -6.92 -1.97 -6.63
N ALA A 25 -6.87 -2.43 -5.38
CA ALA A 25 -6.60 -3.82 -5.06
C ALA A 25 -7.32 -4.28 -3.80
N ILE A 26 -7.47 -5.59 -3.66
CA ILE A 26 -7.98 -6.22 -2.45
C ILE A 26 -6.85 -7.04 -1.84
N LEU A 27 -6.51 -6.73 -0.60
CA LEU A 27 -5.65 -7.56 0.22
C LEU A 27 -6.53 -8.57 0.96
N GLN A 28 -6.27 -9.86 0.80
CA GLN A 28 -7.10 -10.91 1.40
C GLN A 28 -6.28 -11.97 2.12
N ALA A 29 -6.78 -12.44 3.26
CA ALA A 29 -6.16 -13.52 4.04
C ALA A 29 -7.22 -14.43 4.67
N LYS A 30 -6.90 -15.72 4.76
CA LYS A 30 -7.73 -16.68 5.50
C LYS A 30 -7.43 -16.56 6.99
N VAL A 31 -8.40 -16.12 7.77
CA VAL A 31 -8.24 -15.89 9.20
C VAL A 31 -8.83 -17.07 9.99
N PRO A 32 -8.07 -17.66 10.94
CA PRO A 32 -8.59 -18.71 11.80
C PRO A 32 -9.77 -18.25 12.66
N SER A 33 -10.57 -19.21 13.15
CA SER A 33 -11.72 -18.91 14.02
C SER A 33 -11.28 -18.27 15.35
N ARG A 34 -12.11 -17.36 15.89
CA ARG A 34 -11.88 -16.68 17.18
C ARG A 34 -10.63 -15.80 17.23
N THR A 35 -10.02 -15.50 16.09
CA THR A 35 -8.88 -14.58 16.00
C THR A 35 -9.33 -13.12 16.06
N ILE A 36 -10.38 -12.78 15.31
CA ILE A 36 -11.00 -11.45 15.32
C ILE A 36 -12.13 -11.43 16.35
N PRO A 37 -12.18 -10.46 17.28
CA PRO A 37 -13.27 -10.33 18.24
C PRO A 37 -14.65 -10.32 17.57
N GLY A 38 -15.58 -11.13 18.09
CA GLY A 38 -16.93 -11.27 17.53
C GLY A 38 -17.05 -12.29 16.37
N VAL A 39 -15.94 -12.80 15.84
CA VAL A 39 -15.94 -13.77 14.73
C VAL A 39 -15.65 -15.18 15.26
N ARG A 40 -16.68 -16.03 15.30
CA ARG A 40 -16.58 -17.38 15.90
C ARG A 40 -16.05 -18.45 14.95
N GLU A 41 -16.12 -18.21 13.65
CA GLU A 41 -15.78 -19.17 12.59
C GLU A 41 -14.58 -18.70 11.75
N ARG A 42 -14.06 -19.58 10.90
CA ARG A 42 -13.03 -19.21 9.92
C ARG A 42 -13.66 -18.28 8.88
N CYS A 43 -12.94 -17.24 8.49
CA CYS A 43 -13.42 -16.26 7.53
C CYS A 43 -12.31 -15.83 6.57
N LEU A 44 -12.70 -15.23 5.46
CA LEU A 44 -11.79 -14.52 4.56
C LEU A 44 -11.82 -13.04 4.95
N CYS A 45 -10.72 -12.52 5.46
CA CYS A 45 -10.60 -11.08 5.71
C CYS A 45 -10.15 -10.40 4.41
N CYS A 46 -10.79 -9.29 4.07
CA CYS A 46 -10.54 -8.50 2.88
C CYS A 46 -10.34 -7.03 3.29
N ILE A 47 -9.31 -6.39 2.73
CA ILE A 47 -9.03 -4.97 2.86
C ILE A 47 -9.00 -4.39 1.46
N HIS A 48 -9.94 -3.51 1.16
CA HIS A 48 -9.98 -2.80 -0.11
C HIS A 48 -9.01 -1.63 -0.04
N LEU A 49 -8.10 -1.57 -1.01
CA LEU A 49 -7.07 -0.56 -1.14
C LEU A 49 -7.37 0.32 -2.36
N ARG A 50 -7.18 1.63 -2.19
CA ARG A 50 -7.13 2.61 -3.29
C ARG A 50 -5.88 3.46 -3.07
N ASP A 51 -5.05 3.59 -4.10
CA ASP A 51 -3.73 4.24 -3.99
C ASP A 51 -2.88 3.65 -2.84
N GLY A 52 -3.00 2.34 -2.66
CA GLY A 52 -2.30 1.60 -1.59
C GLY A 52 -2.81 1.87 -0.18
N ARG A 53 -3.84 2.71 -0.01
CA ARG A 53 -4.43 3.05 1.29
C ARG A 53 -5.72 2.25 1.53
N PRO A 54 -5.94 1.73 2.75
CA PRO A 54 -7.21 1.09 3.11
C PRO A 54 -8.38 2.06 3.00
N ILE A 55 -9.39 1.71 2.21
CA ILE A 55 -10.67 2.44 2.13
C ILE A 55 -11.82 1.67 2.78
N SER A 56 -11.72 0.34 2.88
CA SER A 56 -12.66 -0.47 3.65
C SER A 56 -12.04 -1.78 4.10
N CYS A 57 -12.55 -2.31 5.21
CA CYS A 57 -12.19 -3.62 5.73
C CYS A 57 -13.46 -4.41 6.04
N TYR A 58 -13.51 -5.66 5.59
CA TYR A 58 -14.63 -6.55 5.83
C TYR A 58 -14.16 -8.00 5.89
N ILE A 59 -14.97 -8.85 6.49
CA ILE A 59 -14.81 -10.30 6.47
C ILE A 59 -15.93 -10.92 5.64
N VAL A 60 -15.61 -12.00 4.93
CA VAL A 60 -16.56 -12.86 4.25
C VAL A 60 -16.69 -14.14 5.08
N LYS A 61 -17.89 -14.34 5.62
CA LYS A 61 -18.25 -15.54 6.39
C LYS A 61 -18.48 -16.74 5.47
N LYS A 62 -18.68 -17.92 6.05
CA LYS A 62 -18.93 -19.15 5.29
C LYS A 62 -20.23 -19.08 4.46
N ASP A 63 -21.21 -18.29 4.90
CA ASP A 63 -22.46 -18.02 4.19
C ASP A 63 -22.32 -17.01 3.04
N GLY A 64 -21.11 -16.51 2.79
CA GLY A 64 -20.83 -15.49 1.78
C GLY A 64 -21.23 -14.07 2.20
N LYS A 65 -21.81 -13.88 3.39
CA LYS A 65 -22.18 -12.54 3.86
C LYS A 65 -20.94 -11.75 4.23
N ARG A 66 -20.90 -10.51 3.76
CA ARG A 66 -19.89 -9.53 4.11
C ARG A 66 -20.28 -8.84 5.41
N GLN A 67 -19.36 -8.81 6.36
CA GLN A 67 -19.49 -8.04 7.59
C GLN A 67 -18.34 -7.04 7.66
N SER A 68 -18.64 -5.75 7.78
CA SER A 68 -17.61 -4.74 8.00
C SER A 68 -16.93 -4.96 9.35
N VAL A 69 -15.61 -4.77 9.38
CA VAL A 69 -14.78 -4.93 10.58
C VAL A 69 -13.82 -3.76 10.64
N ASP A 70 -13.49 -3.33 11.86
CA ASP A 70 -12.49 -2.31 12.10
C ASP A 70 -11.10 -2.81 11.69
N LEU A 71 -10.36 -1.98 10.93
CA LEU A 71 -9.01 -2.29 10.48
C LEU A 71 -8.06 -2.49 11.67
N ASP A 72 -8.22 -1.73 12.76
CA ASP A 72 -7.36 -1.80 13.93
C ASP A 72 -7.48 -3.17 14.63
N LEU A 73 -8.69 -3.75 14.63
CA LEU A 73 -8.92 -5.09 15.18
C LEU A 73 -8.25 -6.17 14.34
N VAL A 74 -8.24 -6.00 13.02
CA VAL A 74 -7.57 -6.94 12.09
C VAL A 74 -6.06 -6.84 12.22
N GLN A 75 -5.50 -5.63 12.27
CA GLN A 75 -4.07 -5.42 12.51
C GLN A 75 -3.64 -5.98 13.87
N ALA A 76 -4.39 -5.71 14.93
CA ALA A 76 -4.10 -6.25 16.25
C ALA A 76 -4.16 -7.79 16.28
N ALA A 77 -5.08 -8.39 15.52
CA ALA A 77 -5.18 -9.85 15.40
C ALA A 77 -3.97 -10.45 14.66
N ASP A 78 -3.55 -9.83 13.55
CA ASP A 78 -2.37 -10.20 12.75
C ASP A 78 -1.08 -10.10 13.58
N THR A 79 -0.87 -8.99 14.30
CA THR A 79 0.30 -8.85 15.18
C THR A 79 0.32 -9.88 16.31
N LYS A 80 -0.85 -10.20 16.91
CA LYS A 80 -0.93 -11.10 18.08
C LYS A 80 -0.86 -12.58 17.74
N ARG A 81 -1.43 -12.99 16.60
CA ARG A 81 -1.57 -14.41 16.21
C ARG A 81 -0.57 -14.82 15.14
N GLY A 82 0.25 -13.89 14.68
CA GLY A 82 1.21 -14.08 13.61
C GLY A 82 0.69 -13.48 12.31
N PRO A 83 1.60 -13.03 11.43
CA PRO A 83 1.21 -12.47 10.16
C PRO A 83 0.41 -13.52 9.39
N PHE A 84 -0.77 -13.15 8.92
CA PHE A 84 -1.55 -14.03 8.09
C PHE A 84 -0.94 -14.10 6.68
N ASP A 85 -1.25 -15.17 5.95
CA ASP A 85 -0.88 -15.32 4.55
C ASP A 85 -1.74 -14.38 3.68
N TRP A 86 -1.38 -13.09 3.70
CA TRP A 86 -2.01 -12.09 2.88
C TRP A 86 -1.68 -12.32 1.40
N SER A 87 -2.66 -12.07 0.55
CA SER A 87 -2.51 -12.09 -0.90
C SER A 87 -3.13 -10.82 -1.46
N LEU A 88 -2.44 -10.20 -2.42
CA LEU A 88 -2.86 -8.95 -3.05
C LEU A 88 -3.43 -9.26 -4.43
N GLU A 89 -4.73 -9.02 -4.59
CA GLU A 89 -5.44 -9.21 -5.86
C GLU A 89 -5.84 -7.87 -6.46
N PRO A 90 -5.43 -7.54 -7.70
CA PRO A 90 -5.92 -6.36 -8.40
C PRO A 90 -7.45 -6.44 -8.57
N VAL A 91 -8.15 -5.32 -8.35
CA VAL A 91 -9.59 -5.26 -8.64
C VAL A 91 -9.75 -5.33 -10.15
N LYS A 92 -10.24 -6.46 -10.66
CA LYS A 92 -10.68 -6.55 -12.06
C LYS A 92 -11.82 -5.57 -12.22
N GLN A 93 -11.62 -4.50 -13.00
CA GLN A 93 -12.70 -3.61 -13.37
C GLN A 93 -13.85 -4.48 -13.90
N PRO A 94 -15.10 -4.24 -13.45
CA PRO A 94 -16.25 -4.92 -14.02
C PRO A 94 -16.16 -4.70 -15.53
N GLN A 95 -15.95 -5.77 -16.29
CA GLN A 95 -15.96 -5.65 -17.74
C GLN A 95 -17.29 -4.98 -18.08
N PRO A 96 -17.28 -3.90 -18.89
CA PRO A 96 -18.52 -3.29 -19.33
C PRO A 96 -19.35 -4.43 -19.88
N GLN A 97 -20.45 -4.78 -19.19
CA GLN A 97 -21.37 -5.77 -19.72
C GLN A 97 -21.70 -5.25 -21.11
N PRO A 98 -21.56 -6.07 -22.17
CA PRO A 98 -21.91 -5.63 -23.51
C PRO A 98 -23.31 -5.06 -23.36
N GLN A 99 -23.43 -3.74 -23.53
CA GLN A 99 -24.70 -3.08 -23.54
C GLN A 99 -25.46 -3.90 -24.58
N GLN A 100 -26.44 -4.68 -24.15
CA GLN A 100 -27.39 -5.24 -25.08
C GLN A 100 -27.93 -3.98 -25.72
N SER A 101 -27.44 -3.68 -26.94
CA SER A 101 -27.93 -2.61 -27.76
C SER A 101 -29.41 -2.87 -27.79
N ASP A 102 -30.16 -2.09 -27.00
CA ASP A 102 -31.60 -2.13 -26.98
C ASP A 102 -31.97 -2.09 -28.46
N MET A 103 -32.52 -3.20 -28.92
CA MET A 103 -33.14 -3.26 -30.22
C MET A 103 -34.17 -2.14 -30.17
N LEU A 104 -33.84 -1.03 -30.82
CA LEU A 104 -34.73 0.10 -31.02
C LEU A 104 -36.08 -0.50 -31.44
N PRO A 105 -37.13 -0.40 -30.60
CA PRO A 105 -38.45 -0.76 -31.08
C PRO A 105 -38.75 0.19 -32.24
N ASP A 106 -39.04 -0.42 -33.38
CA ASP A 106 -39.40 0.21 -34.64
C ASP A 106 -40.45 1.30 -34.36
N MET A 107 -40.02 2.56 -34.44
CA MET A 107 -40.88 3.71 -34.14
C MET A 107 -41.73 4.01 -35.40
N PRO A 108 -43.07 4.01 -35.31
CA PRO A 108 -43.91 4.28 -36.47
C PRO A 108 -43.77 5.74 -36.95
N PRO A 109 -43.84 5.98 -38.27
CA PRO A 109 -43.64 7.29 -38.86
C PRO A 109 -44.97 8.05 -38.89
N ASP A 110 -45.36 8.68 -37.79
CA ASP A 110 -46.26 9.84 -37.86
C ASP A 110 -46.43 10.47 -36.47
N MET A 111 -45.62 11.49 -36.18
CA MET A 111 -45.98 12.44 -35.14
C MET A 111 -45.54 13.85 -35.53
N PRO A 112 -46.46 14.84 -35.52
CA PRO A 112 -46.15 16.22 -35.90
C PRO A 112 -45.26 16.91 -34.85
N PRO A 113 -44.53 17.97 -35.26
CA PRO A 113 -43.56 18.64 -34.41
C PRO A 113 -44.28 19.47 -33.34
N GLN A 114 -44.39 18.94 -32.12
CA GLN A 114 -44.68 19.79 -30.97
C GLN A 114 -43.37 20.34 -30.40
N ALA A 115 -43.20 21.64 -30.59
CA ALA A 115 -42.17 22.47 -29.99
C ALA A 115 -42.35 22.50 -28.46
N SER A 116 -41.81 21.49 -27.79
CA SER A 116 -41.72 21.47 -26.33
C SER A 116 -40.46 22.21 -25.92
N GLN A 117 -40.67 23.44 -25.45
CA GLN A 117 -39.67 24.25 -24.75
C GLN A 117 -39.20 23.51 -23.50
N TYR A 118 -38.03 22.87 -23.57
CA TYR A 118 -37.35 22.40 -22.37
C TYR A 118 -36.66 23.60 -21.71
N THR A 119 -37.38 24.25 -20.80
CA THR A 119 -36.78 25.15 -19.81
C THR A 119 -35.91 24.31 -18.88
N TYR A 120 -34.60 24.36 -19.09
CA TYR A 120 -33.62 23.80 -18.17
C TYR A 120 -33.61 24.65 -16.91
N THR A 121 -34.23 24.18 -15.83
CA THR A 121 -34.10 24.81 -14.51
C THR A 121 -32.70 24.50 -13.97
N GLN A 122 -31.78 25.42 -14.22
CA GLN A 122 -30.42 25.40 -13.69
C GLN A 122 -30.47 25.62 -12.19
N SER A 123 -30.45 24.54 -11.42
CA SER A 123 -30.30 24.57 -9.96
C SER A 123 -28.97 25.25 -9.61
N GLN A 124 -29.05 26.51 -9.18
CA GLN A 124 -27.95 27.24 -8.58
C GLN A 124 -27.59 26.59 -7.24
N LEU A 125 -26.45 25.89 -7.20
CA LEU A 125 -25.77 25.54 -5.96
C LEU A 125 -25.32 26.84 -5.26
N PRO A 126 -25.55 27.00 -3.95
CA PRO A 126 -25.04 28.15 -3.22
C PRO A 126 -23.50 28.13 -3.24
N GLN A 127 -22.92 29.12 -3.91
CA GLN A 127 -21.49 29.45 -3.90
C GLN A 127 -21.15 30.06 -2.53
N LEU A 128 -21.02 29.21 -1.52
CA LEU A 128 -20.25 29.52 -0.33
C LEU A 128 -18.92 28.81 -0.49
N TYR A 129 -17.85 29.53 -0.83
CA TYR A 129 -16.52 29.44 -0.21
C TYR A 129 -15.57 30.38 -0.98
N SER A 130 -15.13 31.43 -0.28
CA SER A 130 -14.05 32.32 -0.72
C SER A 130 -12.70 31.65 -0.52
N PRO A 131 -11.72 31.81 -1.43
CA PRO A 131 -10.35 31.33 -1.23
C PRO A 131 -9.59 32.36 -0.39
N SER A 132 -9.75 32.30 0.93
CA SER A 132 -8.86 33.01 1.85
C SER A 132 -7.81 32.05 2.38
N GLN A 133 -6.58 32.29 1.95
CA GLN A 133 -5.33 32.02 2.65
C GLN A 133 -5.09 30.57 3.07
N LEU A 134 -4.47 29.83 2.15
CA LEU A 134 -3.70 28.63 2.44
C LEU A 134 -2.46 29.02 3.26
N SER A 135 -2.65 29.29 4.55
CA SER A 135 -1.58 29.10 5.53
C SER A 135 -1.19 27.64 5.44
N GLN A 136 0.03 27.38 4.97
CA GLN A 136 0.58 26.03 4.91
C GLN A 136 0.37 25.39 6.28
N PRO A 137 -0.25 24.19 6.34
CA PRO A 137 -0.27 23.45 7.58
C PRO A 137 1.19 23.17 7.90
N SER A 138 1.71 23.83 8.93
CA SER A 138 2.88 23.36 9.65
C SER A 138 2.62 21.88 9.88
N HIS A 139 3.39 21.02 9.20
CA HIS A 139 3.38 19.60 9.44
C HIS A 139 3.82 19.41 10.89
N ASN A 140 2.85 19.46 11.80
CA ASN A 140 3.01 19.05 13.17
C ASN A 140 3.42 17.58 13.10
N ASN A 141 4.70 17.35 13.33
CA ASN A 141 5.32 16.06 13.56
C ASN A 141 4.68 15.41 14.79
N LEU A 142 3.46 14.89 14.63
CA LEU A 142 2.68 14.19 15.63
C LEU A 142 3.00 12.70 15.69
N PHE A 143 3.95 12.25 14.87
CA PHE A 143 4.67 11.02 15.11
C PHE A 143 6.04 11.42 15.64
N PRO A 144 6.47 10.91 16.82
CA PRO A 144 7.89 10.93 17.12
C PRO A 144 8.58 10.31 15.92
N SER A 145 9.53 11.02 15.32
CA SER A 145 10.39 10.47 14.27
C SER A 145 11.28 9.42 14.94
N VAL A 146 10.68 8.29 15.31
CA VAL A 146 11.36 7.09 15.75
C VAL A 146 11.90 6.49 14.47
N THR A 147 12.92 7.12 13.91
CA THR A 147 13.78 6.47 12.94
C THR A 147 14.36 5.28 13.68
N PRO A 148 14.03 4.03 13.30
CA PRO A 148 14.58 2.87 13.98
C PRO A 148 16.09 2.93 13.86
N SER A 149 16.77 3.14 14.98
CA SER A 149 18.23 3.25 14.97
C SER A 149 18.85 1.85 15.01
N ILE A 150 19.59 1.50 13.96
CA ILE A 150 20.34 0.26 13.88
C ILE A 150 21.58 0.36 14.78
N ASN A 151 21.86 -0.70 15.54
CA ASN A 151 23.11 -0.83 16.27
C ASN A 151 24.30 -0.67 15.31
N LYS A 152 25.19 0.30 15.60
CA LYS A 152 26.35 0.63 14.77
C LYS A 152 27.31 -0.54 14.57
N ASP A 153 27.34 -1.45 15.53
CA ASP A 153 28.21 -2.64 15.52
C ASP A 153 27.54 -3.85 14.84
N ALA A 154 26.27 -3.75 14.45
CA ALA A 154 25.58 -4.82 13.76
C ALA A 154 26.23 -5.11 12.41
N ILE A 155 26.37 -6.40 12.07
CA ILE A 155 26.99 -6.85 10.82
C ILE A 155 25.89 -7.32 9.87
N PRO A 156 25.56 -6.55 8.83
CA PRO A 156 24.62 -7.00 7.81
C PRO A 156 25.26 -8.08 6.93
N ILE A 157 24.49 -9.15 6.70
CA ILE A 157 24.80 -10.28 5.82
C ILE A 157 23.90 -10.19 4.59
N ARG A 158 24.50 -10.43 3.42
CA ARG A 158 23.78 -10.46 2.16
C ARG A 158 23.04 -11.80 1.98
N LEU A 159 21.77 -11.75 1.60
CA LEU A 159 20.95 -12.93 1.34
C LEU A 159 20.81 -13.28 -0.15
N ARG A 160 20.99 -12.30 -1.04
CA ARG A 160 20.88 -12.47 -2.51
C ARG A 160 22.21 -12.14 -3.19
N GLN A 161 22.57 -12.83 -4.27
CA GLN A 161 23.82 -12.51 -4.97
C GLN A 161 23.75 -11.17 -5.71
N GLU A 162 22.59 -10.90 -6.33
CA GLU A 162 22.38 -9.71 -7.16
C GLU A 162 21.22 -8.87 -6.64
N LEU A 163 21.37 -7.56 -6.79
CA LEU A 163 20.32 -6.58 -6.58
C LEU A 163 19.73 -6.23 -7.94
N ASP A 164 18.66 -6.90 -8.32
CA ASP A 164 17.85 -6.45 -9.46
C ASP A 164 17.23 -5.10 -9.08
N LEU A 165 17.46 -4.06 -9.87
CA LEU A 165 16.91 -2.72 -9.67
C LEU A 165 15.79 -2.40 -10.65
N SER A 166 15.47 -3.32 -11.57
CA SER A 166 14.44 -3.10 -12.59
C SER A 166 13.07 -2.79 -11.97
N TRP A 167 12.79 -3.38 -10.81
CA TRP A 167 11.57 -3.15 -10.03
C TRP A 167 11.55 -1.81 -9.28
N LEU A 168 12.70 -1.13 -9.16
CA LEU A 168 12.86 0.20 -8.57
C LEU A 168 12.91 1.30 -9.64
N SER A 169 12.31 1.08 -10.81
CA SER A 169 12.30 2.04 -11.92
C SER A 169 11.67 3.41 -11.55
N SER A 170 10.78 3.46 -10.56
CA SER A 170 10.21 4.70 -10.02
C SER A 170 11.14 5.46 -9.07
N MET A 171 12.17 4.79 -8.53
CA MET A 171 13.17 5.40 -7.66
C MET A 171 14.13 6.27 -8.49
N GLY A 172 14.49 7.44 -7.99
CA GLY A 172 15.42 8.33 -8.68
C GLY A 172 16.80 7.69 -8.84
N ARG A 173 17.49 7.97 -9.97
CA ARG A 173 18.84 7.42 -10.23
C ARG A 173 19.83 7.58 -9.06
N PRO A 174 19.90 8.73 -8.34
CA PRO A 174 20.81 8.87 -7.21
C PRO A 174 20.54 7.85 -6.08
N GLN A 175 19.27 7.55 -5.81
CA GLN A 175 18.87 6.59 -4.77
C GLN A 175 19.20 5.16 -5.21
N GLN A 176 18.96 4.80 -6.47
CA GLN A 176 19.34 3.50 -7.03
C GLN A 176 20.87 3.27 -6.95
N ILE A 177 21.67 4.30 -7.26
CA ILE A 177 23.14 4.24 -7.15
C ILE A 177 23.56 4.02 -5.71
N LEU A 178 22.99 4.77 -4.76
CA LEU A 178 23.29 4.60 -3.33
C LEU A 178 22.91 3.19 -2.86
N LEU A 179 21.72 2.72 -3.19
CA LEU A 179 21.24 1.39 -2.81
C LEU A 179 22.16 0.29 -3.32
N ARG A 180 22.56 0.36 -4.60
CA ARG A 180 23.49 -0.60 -5.20
C ARG A 180 24.86 -0.54 -4.53
N ALA A 181 25.35 0.67 -4.26
CA ALA A 181 26.63 0.84 -3.60
C ALA A 181 26.60 0.25 -2.19
N VAL A 182 25.64 0.63 -1.34
CA VAL A 182 25.48 0.09 0.02
C VAL A 182 25.32 -1.43 -0.01
N PHE A 183 24.47 -1.98 -0.88
CA PHE A 183 24.32 -3.43 -1.05
C PHE A 183 25.65 -4.13 -1.36
N ASN A 184 26.48 -3.54 -2.23
CA ASN A 184 27.80 -4.08 -2.55
C ASN A 184 28.76 -4.11 -1.34
N PHE A 185 28.58 -3.21 -0.38
CA PHE A 185 29.37 -3.20 0.86
C PHE A 185 28.85 -4.17 1.93
N ILE A 186 27.59 -4.61 1.85
CA ILE A 186 27.02 -5.67 2.69
C ILE A 186 27.55 -7.02 2.22
N ASN A 187 28.51 -7.57 2.96
CA ASN A 187 29.18 -8.85 2.66
C ASN A 187 29.34 -9.74 3.90
N GLY A 188 28.72 -9.40 5.04
CA GLY A 188 28.85 -10.15 6.29
C GLY A 188 30.17 -9.96 7.04
N GLN A 189 31.04 -9.05 6.61
CA GLN A 189 32.33 -8.78 7.26
C GLN A 189 32.43 -7.38 7.87
N ARG A 190 31.58 -6.45 7.45
CA ARG A 190 31.64 -5.05 7.87
C ARG A 190 30.47 -4.68 8.75
N SER A 191 30.72 -3.89 9.78
CA SER A 191 29.66 -3.31 10.61
C SER A 191 28.96 -2.14 9.91
N VAL A 192 27.79 -1.75 10.42
CA VAL A 192 27.06 -0.56 9.93
C VAL A 192 27.93 0.70 10.02
N ALA A 193 28.72 0.88 11.08
CA ALA A 193 29.64 2.00 11.20
C ALA A 193 30.71 2.02 10.10
N GLU A 194 31.30 0.85 9.80
CA GLU A 194 32.30 0.73 8.74
C GLU A 194 31.71 0.97 7.35
N ILE A 195 30.47 0.54 7.12
CA ILE A 195 29.75 0.84 5.87
C ILE A 195 29.53 2.34 5.75
N LYS A 196 29.05 3.02 6.81
CA LYS A 196 28.84 4.48 6.83
C LYS A 196 30.11 5.25 6.49
N ALA A 197 31.25 4.85 7.08
CA ALA A 197 32.55 5.45 6.83
C ALA A 197 33.02 5.40 5.34
N LYS A 198 32.44 4.53 4.50
CA LYS A 198 32.75 4.45 3.07
C LYS A 198 32.02 5.49 2.21
N PHE A 199 31.06 6.21 2.79
CA PHE A 199 30.26 7.21 2.09
C PHE A 199 30.28 8.56 2.81
N PRO A 200 31.44 9.23 2.95
CA PRO A 200 31.57 10.48 3.72
C PRO A 200 30.74 11.64 3.15
N HIS A 201 30.30 11.55 1.90
CA HIS A 201 29.46 12.55 1.24
C HIS A 201 27.95 12.29 1.38
N VAL A 202 27.56 11.20 2.02
CA VAL A 202 26.16 10.81 2.24
C VAL A 202 25.90 10.86 3.74
N SER A 203 24.80 11.49 4.15
CA SER A 203 24.41 11.52 5.57
C SER A 203 24.18 10.10 6.11
N ASP A 204 24.70 9.82 7.31
CA ASP A 204 24.55 8.53 8.01
C ASP A 204 23.11 8.00 8.02
N ASP A 205 22.13 8.89 8.22
CA ASP A 205 20.70 8.55 8.24
C ASP A 205 20.24 7.93 6.91
N LYS A 206 20.64 8.50 5.77
CA LYS A 206 20.31 7.94 4.44
C LYS A 206 20.92 6.55 4.23
N ILE A 207 22.14 6.32 4.70
CA ILE A 207 22.79 5.01 4.60
C ILE A 207 22.04 4.01 5.47
N GLU A 208 21.65 4.42 6.68
CA GLU A 208 20.89 3.60 7.61
C GLU A 208 19.52 3.21 7.06
N GLN A 209 18.76 4.18 6.52
CA GLN A 209 17.50 3.93 5.82
C GLN A 209 17.68 2.98 4.63
N THR A 210 18.78 3.13 3.89
CA THR A 210 19.11 2.22 2.78
C THR A 210 19.36 0.79 3.26
N ILE A 211 20.06 0.62 4.39
CA ILE A 211 20.28 -0.70 5.01
C ILE A 211 18.94 -1.27 5.49
N ILE A 212 18.13 -0.49 6.21
CA ILE A 212 16.79 -0.90 6.68
C ILE A 212 15.93 -1.36 5.51
N PHE A 213 15.93 -0.60 4.42
CA PHE A 213 15.20 -0.95 3.21
C PHE A 213 15.65 -2.30 2.65
N LEU A 214 16.96 -2.55 2.54
CA LEU A 214 17.51 -3.83 2.09
C LEU A 214 17.14 -5.00 3.03
N MET A 215 17.00 -4.75 4.33
CA MET A 215 16.53 -5.74 5.30
C MET A 215 15.04 -6.03 5.12
N ALA A 216 14.23 -4.99 5.01
CA ALA A 216 12.77 -5.09 4.84
C ALA A 216 12.37 -5.78 3.54
N THR A 217 13.23 -5.68 2.52
CA THR A 217 13.04 -6.32 1.20
C THR A 217 13.77 -7.67 1.09
N HIS A 218 14.28 -8.21 2.20
CA HIS A 218 14.94 -9.53 2.26
C HIS A 218 16.16 -9.70 1.34
N PHE A 219 16.83 -8.60 0.99
CA PHE A 219 18.13 -8.64 0.30
C PHE A 219 19.30 -8.82 1.28
N ALA A 220 19.09 -8.46 2.55
CA ALA A 220 20.05 -8.62 3.63
C ALA A 220 19.36 -9.02 4.94
N THR A 221 20.14 -9.50 5.91
CA THR A 221 19.75 -9.72 7.32
C THR A 221 20.89 -9.30 8.24
N PHE A 222 20.69 -9.23 9.56
CA PHE A 222 21.80 -9.08 10.51
C PHE A 222 22.31 -10.45 10.99
N LYS A 223 23.61 -10.55 11.21
CA LYS A 223 24.19 -11.65 11.97
C LYS A 223 23.80 -11.48 13.45
N TYR A 224 23.12 -12.48 14.01
CA TYR A 224 22.94 -12.59 15.44
C TYR A 224 24.06 -13.50 15.95
N GLU A 225 24.88 -12.98 16.85
CA GLU A 225 25.87 -13.78 17.59
C GLU A 225 25.27 -14.28 18.90
#